data_AF-A0A1Y2F1I1-F1
#
_entry.id   AF-A0A1Y2F1I1-F1
#
_cell.length_a   1.000
_cell.length_b   1.000
_cell.length_c   1.000
_cell.angle_alpha   90.00
_cell.angle_beta   90.00
_cell.angle_gamma   90.00
#
_symmetry.space_group_name_H-M   'P 1'
#
loop_
_entity.id
_entity.type
_entity.pdbx_description
1 polymer ?
#
loop_
_entity_poly.entity_id
_entity_poly.type
_entity_poly.pdbx_seq_one_letter_code
_entity_poly.pdbx_strand_id
1 'polypeptide(L)'
;MSFRFNFTVNNEEENSSVVEDSKKYIQGSELVINNGEVTKTLQVIGETIAIPNSSVKMFKRNVSDIKFEIASNEEDGDNMIATAVLQQTDIIPGVYEGGLKTWECSVDLVKYLSDLQNSEFENKSILELGCGSALPGVYCLTRGANVDFQDYFYP
;
A
#
# COMPACT_ATOMS: atom_id res chain seq x y z
N MET A 1 -7.57 14.16 24.14
CA MET A 1 -6.43 13.95 23.22
C MET A 1 -6.72 14.71 21.94
N SER A 2 -5.78 15.48 21.42
CA SER A 2 -5.97 16.30 20.21
C SER A 2 -5.03 15.76 19.14
N PHE A 3 -5.58 15.24 18.04
CA PHE A 3 -4.81 14.89 16.84
C PHE A 3 -4.37 16.18 16.12
N ARG A 4 -3.09 16.31 15.78
CA ARG A 4 -2.51 17.47 15.09
C ARG A 4 -1.56 16.98 14.00
N PHE A 5 -1.72 17.51 12.79
CA PHE A 5 -0.74 17.31 11.71
C PHE A 5 0.52 18.12 12.02
N ASN A 6 1.63 17.44 12.29
CA ASN A 6 2.90 18.07 12.61
C ASN A 6 3.74 18.25 11.33
N PHE A 7 3.35 19.20 10.47
CA PHE A 7 4.17 19.59 9.32
C PHE A 7 5.37 20.41 9.82
N THR A 8 6.49 19.76 10.12
CA THR A 8 7.78 20.44 10.29
C THR A 8 8.30 20.81 8.91
N VAL A 9 8.20 22.09 8.54
CA VAL A 9 8.93 22.65 7.40
C VAL A 9 10.39 22.81 7.85
N ASN A 10 11.20 21.78 7.65
CA ASN A 10 12.64 21.88 7.83
C ASN A 10 13.24 22.44 6.53
N ASN A 11 13.63 23.71 6.56
CA ASN A 11 14.50 24.33 5.54
C ASN A 11 15.95 23.95 5.82
N GLU A 12 16.32 22.69 5.58
CA GLU A 12 17.72 22.27 5.60
C GLU A 12 18.02 21.48 4.33
N GLU A 13 18.90 22.05 3.51
CA GLU A 13 19.49 21.40 2.33
C GLU A 13 20.33 20.20 2.81
N GLU A 14 19.74 19.02 2.86
CA GLU A 14 20.46 17.79 3.15
C GLU A 14 21.27 17.33 1.93
N ASN A 15 22.59 17.47 2.06
CA ASN A 15 23.61 16.84 1.24
C ASN A 15 23.41 15.31 1.27
N SER A 16 22.81 14.74 0.23
CA SER A 16 22.60 13.29 0.13
C SER A 16 23.91 12.59 -0.22
N SER A 17 24.59 12.04 0.78
CA SER A 17 25.53 10.94 0.56
C SER A 17 24.73 9.73 0.09
N VAL A 18 24.96 9.33 -1.15
CA VAL A 18 24.32 8.18 -1.79
C VAL A 18 24.80 6.92 -1.08
N VAL A 19 24.02 6.43 -0.11
CA VAL A 19 24.12 5.07 0.38
C VAL A 19 23.45 4.19 -0.67
N GLU A 20 24.20 3.27 -1.27
CA GLU A 20 23.69 2.31 -2.25
C GLU A 20 22.58 1.46 -1.61
N ASP A 21 21.34 1.84 -1.90
CA ASP A 21 20.15 1.22 -1.34
C ASP A 21 19.91 -0.12 -2.03
N SER A 22 19.98 -1.19 -1.24
CA SER A 22 19.65 -2.55 -1.63
C SER A 22 18.35 -2.62 -2.44
N LYS A 23 18.42 -3.19 -3.65
CA LYS A 23 17.33 -3.35 -4.65
C LYS A 23 15.96 -2.82 -4.21
N LYS A 24 15.68 -1.55 -4.53
CA LYS A 24 14.40 -0.85 -4.32
C LYS A 24 13.19 -1.63 -4.84
N TYR A 25 13.38 -2.39 -5.92
CA TYR A 25 12.35 -3.17 -6.60
C TYR A 25 12.54 -4.67 -6.42
N ILE A 26 11.43 -5.38 -6.23
CA ILE A 26 11.36 -6.82 -6.08
C ILE A 26 10.35 -7.40 -7.06
N GLN A 27 10.66 -8.55 -7.65
CA GLN A 27 9.71 -9.30 -8.45
C GLN A 27 8.82 -10.12 -7.51
N GLY A 28 7.52 -9.94 -7.63
CA GLY A 28 6.50 -10.65 -6.86
C GLY A 28 5.46 -11.29 -7.78
N SER A 29 4.44 -11.86 -7.16
CA SER A 29 3.29 -12.38 -7.90
C SER A 29 1.98 -12.08 -7.20
N GLU A 30 1.01 -11.60 -7.96
CA GLU A 30 -0.38 -11.46 -7.53
C GLU A 30 -1.13 -12.76 -7.81
N LEU A 31 -1.81 -13.27 -6.78
CA LEU A 31 -2.59 -14.49 -6.84
C LEU A 31 -4.06 -14.13 -7.02
N VAL A 32 -4.63 -14.49 -8.16
CA VAL A 32 -6.08 -14.39 -8.40
C VAL A 32 -6.71 -15.65 -7.85
N ILE A 33 -7.58 -15.48 -6.85
CA ILE A 33 -8.26 -16.56 -6.16
C ILE A 33 -9.74 -16.54 -6.55
N ASN A 34 -10.28 -17.68 -6.94
CA ASN A 34 -11.70 -17.86 -7.21
C ASN A 34 -12.20 -19.10 -6.47
N ASN A 35 -13.29 -18.97 -5.70
CA ASN A 35 -13.82 -20.04 -4.84
C ASN A 35 -12.78 -20.72 -3.93
N GLY A 36 -11.78 -19.96 -3.46
CA GLY A 36 -10.73 -20.46 -2.58
C GLY A 36 -9.55 -21.15 -3.28
N GLU A 37 -9.58 -21.26 -4.62
CA GLU A 37 -8.48 -21.82 -5.41
C GLU A 37 -7.75 -20.74 -6.20
N VAL A 38 -6.42 -20.87 -6.32
CA VAL A 38 -5.61 -19.97 -7.14
C VAL A 38 -5.85 -20.30 -8.61
N THR A 39 -6.49 -19.37 -9.34
CA THR A 39 -6.82 -19.54 -10.75
C THR A 39 -5.79 -18.94 -11.69
N LYS A 40 -5.09 -17.89 -11.26
CA LYS A 40 -4.09 -17.19 -12.07
C LYS A 40 -3.02 -16.60 -11.17
N THR A 41 -1.79 -16.59 -11.67
CA THR A 41 -0.66 -15.92 -11.04
C THR A 41 -0.12 -14.87 -12.02
N LEU A 42 -0.18 -13.60 -11.62
CA LEU A 42 0.34 -12.48 -12.42
C LEU A 42 1.70 -12.09 -11.87
N GLN A 43 2.68 -11.89 -12.75
CA GLN A 43 3.96 -11.30 -12.33
C GLN A 43 3.76 -9.82 -12.08
N VAL A 44 4.20 -9.34 -10.92
CA VAL A 44 4.09 -7.94 -10.54
C VAL A 44 5.42 -7.45 -10.00
N ILE A 45 5.70 -6.17 -10.17
CA ILE A 45 6.84 -5.52 -9.54
C ILE A 45 6.37 -4.85 -8.25
N GLY A 46 6.98 -5.26 -7.14
CA GLY A 46 6.85 -4.62 -5.85
C GLY A 46 8.02 -3.69 -5.56
N GLU A 47 7.86 -2.88 -4.52
CA GLU A 47 8.90 -2.06 -3.92
C GLU A 47 8.94 -2.27 -2.41
N THR A 48 10.15 -2.26 -1.86
CA THR A 48 10.35 -2.42 -0.42
C THR A 48 10.01 -1.11 0.29
N ILE A 49 9.33 -1.20 1.43
CA ILE A 49 9.05 -0.07 2.30
C ILE A 49 10.02 -0.11 3.47
N ALA A 50 10.83 0.94 3.60
CA ALA A 50 11.69 1.13 4.76
C ALA A 50 10.85 1.57 5.96
N ILE A 51 10.94 0.80 7.05
CA ILE A 51 10.26 1.09 8.31
C ILE A 51 11.35 1.34 9.36
N PRO A 52 11.45 2.56 9.91
CA PRO A 52 12.38 2.85 10.98
C PRO A 52 12.15 1.92 12.17
N ASN A 53 13.21 1.56 12.90
CA ASN A 53 13.11 0.84 14.17
C ASN A 53 12.38 -0.52 14.13
N SER A 54 12.18 -1.10 12.94
CA SER A 54 11.51 -2.39 12.77
C SER A 54 12.34 -3.32 11.89
N SER A 55 12.40 -4.60 12.27
CA SER A 55 12.97 -5.66 11.45
C SER A 55 11.98 -6.22 10.42
N VAL A 56 10.72 -5.77 10.47
CA VAL A 56 9.66 -6.22 9.57
C VAL A 56 9.90 -5.63 8.18
N LYS A 57 9.96 -6.51 7.17
CA LYS A 57 10.03 -6.11 5.77
C LYS A 57 8.61 -6.01 5.22
N MET A 58 8.24 -4.83 4.77
CA MET A 58 6.96 -4.57 4.12
C MET A 58 7.17 -4.24 2.65
N PHE A 59 6.17 -4.55 1.84
CA PHE A 59 6.21 -4.35 0.39
C PHE A 59 4.92 -3.68 -0.07
N LYS A 60 5.00 -2.88 -1.13
CA LYS A 60 3.83 -2.42 -1.88
C LYS A 60 4.03 -2.64 -3.36
N ARG A 61 2.94 -2.75 -4.11
CA ARG A 61 2.99 -2.84 -5.57
C ARG A 61 3.51 -1.52 -6.14
N ASN A 62 4.41 -1.60 -7.12
CA ASN A 62 4.99 -0.42 -7.72
C ASN A 62 3.97 0.28 -8.63
N VAL A 63 3.88 1.61 -8.53
CA VAL A 63 2.88 2.39 -9.28
C VAL A 63 3.06 2.28 -10.79
N SER A 64 4.29 2.12 -11.30
CA SER A 64 4.53 1.97 -12.74
C SER A 64 4.07 0.61 -13.26
N ASP A 65 4.20 -0.45 -12.46
CA ASP A 65 3.72 -1.80 -12.78
C ASP A 65 2.20 -1.82 -12.94
N ILE A 66 1.50 -1.19 -11.99
CA ILE A 66 0.07 -0.96 -12.02
C ILE A 66 -0.36 -0.23 -13.31
N LYS A 67 0.33 0.87 -13.65
CA LYS A 67 0.02 1.66 -14.85
C LYS A 67 0.22 0.85 -16.13
N PHE A 68 1.27 0.03 -16.18
CA PHE A 68 1.55 -0.84 -17.32
C PHE A 68 0.50 -1.94 -17.46
N GLU A 69 0.08 -2.57 -16.36
CA GLU A 69 -1.02 -3.53 -16.37
C GLU A 69 -2.30 -2.91 -16.92
N ILE A 70 -2.67 -1.72 -16.46
CA ILE A 70 -3.87 -1.02 -16.97
C ILE A 70 -3.76 -0.73 -18.47
N ALA A 71 -2.62 -0.23 -18.94
CA ALA A 71 -2.40 0.07 -20.35
C ALA A 71 -2.37 -1.19 -21.25
N SER A 72 -1.98 -2.35 -20.70
CA SER A 72 -1.94 -3.60 -21.48
C SER A 72 -3.28 -4.32 -21.60
N ASN A 73 -4.28 -3.95 -20.79
CA ASN A 73 -5.65 -4.48 -20.86
C ASN A 73 -6.58 -3.65 -21.78
N GLU A 74 -6.02 -2.89 -22.73
CA GLU A 74 -6.69 -1.96 -23.66
C GLU A 74 -7.67 -2.60 -24.68
N GLU A 75 -7.92 -3.91 -24.67
CA GLU A 75 -8.82 -4.56 -25.65
C GLU A 75 -10.32 -4.33 -25.39
N ASP A 76 -10.74 -3.81 -24.23
CA ASP A 76 -12.13 -3.41 -23.95
C ASP A 76 -12.29 -1.88 -23.97
N GLY A 77 -12.88 -1.39 -25.06
CA GLY A 77 -12.88 0.00 -25.50
C GLY A 77 -13.72 1.03 -24.72
N ASP A 78 -13.68 1.03 -23.38
CA ASP A 78 -14.23 2.15 -22.59
C ASP A 78 -13.62 2.24 -21.17
N ASN A 79 -12.29 2.16 -21.08
CA ASN A 79 -11.63 1.98 -19.78
C ASN A 79 -11.42 3.32 -19.04
N MET A 80 -12.44 3.73 -18.27
CA MET A 80 -12.40 4.92 -17.39
C MET A 80 -11.16 4.92 -16.46
N ILE A 81 -10.62 3.75 -16.10
CA ILE A 81 -9.39 3.61 -15.29
C ILE A 81 -8.15 4.11 -16.04
N ALA A 82 -8.03 3.82 -17.34
CA ALA A 82 -6.94 4.34 -18.17
C ALA A 82 -7.01 5.87 -18.28
N THR A 83 -8.23 6.42 -18.35
CA THR A 83 -8.45 7.87 -18.30
C THR A 83 -8.03 8.46 -16.96
N ALA A 84 -8.29 7.79 -15.82
CA ALA A 84 -7.80 8.23 -14.50
C ALA A 84 -6.27 8.32 -14.46
N VAL A 85 -5.61 7.29 -14.98
CA VAL A 85 -4.14 7.21 -15.03
C VAL A 85 -3.57 8.34 -15.90
N LEU A 86 -4.20 8.63 -17.05
CA LEU A 86 -3.84 9.74 -17.94
C LEU A 86 -4.11 11.11 -17.32
N GLN A 87 -5.22 11.25 -16.58
CA GLN A 87 -5.61 12.49 -15.89
C GLN A 87 -4.91 12.68 -14.54
N GLN A 88 -4.04 11.74 -14.14
CA GLN A 88 -3.35 11.73 -12.84
C GLN A 88 -4.30 11.82 -11.64
N THR A 89 -5.54 11.36 -11.80
CA THR A 89 -6.53 11.35 -10.72
C THR A 89 -6.45 10.02 -9.98
N ASP A 90 -6.14 10.06 -8.69
CA ASP A 90 -6.06 8.86 -7.85
C ASP A 90 -7.44 8.26 -7.51
N ILE A 91 -8.55 8.92 -7.88
CA ILE A 91 -9.93 8.49 -7.59
C ILE A 91 -10.84 8.81 -8.78
N ILE A 92 -11.68 7.86 -9.19
CA ILE A 92 -12.90 8.05 -9.99
C ILE A 92 -14.09 7.53 -9.19
N PRO A 93 -15.00 8.40 -8.72
CA PRO A 93 -16.19 7.96 -8.00
C PRO A 93 -17.01 6.94 -8.80
N GLY A 94 -17.43 5.85 -8.15
CA GLY A 94 -18.23 4.77 -8.75
C GLY A 94 -17.48 3.84 -9.72
N VAL A 95 -16.18 4.06 -9.95
CA VAL A 95 -15.35 3.22 -10.86
C VAL A 95 -14.06 2.79 -10.17
N TYR A 96 -13.38 3.71 -9.50
CA TYR A 96 -12.08 3.53 -8.88
C TYR A 96 -11.98 4.40 -7.63
N GLU A 97 -12.36 3.88 -6.47
CA GLU A 97 -12.38 4.65 -5.22
C GLU A 97 -11.22 4.32 -4.25
N GLY A 98 -10.29 3.43 -4.65
CA GLY A 98 -9.13 3.06 -3.85
C GLY A 98 -8.54 1.70 -4.22
N GLY A 99 -7.47 1.28 -3.53
CA GLY A 99 -6.93 -0.09 -3.56
C GLY A 99 -5.83 -0.38 -4.59
N LEU A 100 -5.84 0.27 -5.75
CA LEU A 100 -4.83 0.06 -6.79
C LEU A 100 -3.47 0.69 -6.42
N LYS A 101 -3.48 1.93 -5.90
CA LYS A 101 -2.31 2.62 -5.36
C LYS A 101 -2.30 2.51 -3.83
N THR A 102 -1.14 2.19 -3.27
CA THR A 102 -0.93 2.38 -1.82
C THR A 102 -0.73 3.87 -1.54
N TRP A 103 -1.60 4.45 -0.72
CA TRP A 103 -1.52 5.86 -0.34
C TRP A 103 -0.35 6.12 0.59
N GLU A 104 0.24 7.31 0.50
CA GLU A 104 1.43 7.69 1.28
C GLU A 104 1.14 7.69 2.79
N CYS A 105 -0.06 8.09 3.17
CA CYS A 105 -0.51 8.08 4.57
C CYS A 105 -0.51 6.68 5.18
N SER A 106 -0.70 5.62 4.39
CA SER A 106 -0.60 4.23 4.86
C SER A 106 0.84 3.90 5.30
N VAL A 107 1.84 4.40 4.57
CA VAL A 107 3.26 4.23 4.93
C VAL A 107 3.59 5.03 6.19
N ASP A 108 3.10 6.27 6.28
CA ASP A 108 3.33 7.11 7.45
C ASP A 108 2.68 6.54 8.71
N LEU A 109 1.48 5.95 8.58
CA LEU A 109 0.83 5.23 9.67
C LEU A 109 1.67 4.03 10.12
N VAL A 110 2.20 3.23 9.18
CA VAL A 110 3.10 2.10 9.54
C VAL A 110 4.35 2.58 10.27
N LYS A 111 4.96 3.70 9.86
CA LYS A 111 6.10 4.29 10.56
C LYS A 111 5.72 4.69 11.99
N TYR A 112 4.59 5.36 12.18
CA TYR A 112 4.09 5.70 13.51
C TYR A 112 3.85 4.45 14.37
N LEU A 113 3.21 3.42 13.82
CA LEU A 113 2.97 2.16 14.51
C LEU A 113 4.28 1.43 14.86
N SER A 114 5.33 1.60 14.06
CA SER A 114 6.62 0.97 14.33
C SER A 114 7.36 1.53 15.55
N ASP A 115 7.06 2.76 15.94
CA ASP A 115 7.58 3.36 17.16
C ASP A 115 6.82 2.90 18.43
N LEU A 116 5.71 2.17 18.28
CA LEU A 116 4.93 1.63 19.38
C LEU A 116 5.47 0.28 19.87
N GLN A 117 5.26 0.00 21.16
CA GLN A 117 5.66 -1.25 21.79
C GLN A 117 4.80 -2.42 21.30
N ASN A 118 5.36 -3.64 21.28
CA ASN A 118 4.63 -4.83 20.80
C ASN A 118 3.35 -5.13 21.60
N SER A 119 3.32 -4.77 22.88
CA SER A 119 2.17 -4.92 23.77
C SER A 119 0.92 -4.15 23.32
N GLU A 120 1.08 -3.13 22.46
CA GLU A 120 -0.03 -2.38 21.89
C GLU A 120 -0.78 -3.17 20.79
N PHE A 121 -0.19 -4.25 20.28
CA PHE A 121 -0.72 -5.03 19.15
C PHE A 121 -1.05 -6.47 19.53
N GLU A 122 -0.20 -7.11 20.32
CA GLU A 122 -0.30 -8.53 20.62
C GLU A 122 -1.66 -8.90 21.23
N ASN A 123 -2.36 -9.85 20.61
CA ASN A 123 -3.70 -10.32 20.97
C ASN A 123 -4.80 -9.24 20.96
N LYS A 124 -4.57 -8.09 20.33
CA LYS A 124 -5.61 -7.05 20.14
C LYS A 124 -6.47 -7.37 18.93
N SER A 125 -7.74 -6.95 18.99
CA SER A 125 -8.63 -6.91 17.83
C SER A 125 -8.56 -5.52 17.20
N ILE A 126 -8.22 -5.45 15.92
CA ILE A 126 -8.05 -4.21 15.16
C ILE A 126 -8.94 -4.29 13.91
N LEU A 127 -9.60 -3.19 13.57
CA LEU A 127 -10.38 -3.05 12.34
C LEU A 127 -9.74 -1.96 11.47
N GLU A 128 -9.37 -2.31 10.25
CA GLU A 128 -8.91 -1.36 9.23
C GLU A 128 -10.05 -1.08 8.23
N LEU A 129 -10.60 0.14 8.31
CA LEU A 129 -11.66 0.63 7.42
C LEU A 129 -11.07 1.35 6.21
N GLY A 130 -11.54 1.02 5.01
CA GLY A 130 -10.96 1.52 3.76
C GLY A 130 -9.52 1.02 3.58
N CYS A 131 -9.31 -0.29 3.73
CA CYS A 131 -7.97 -0.85 3.87
C CYS A 131 -7.12 -0.73 2.61
N GLY A 132 -7.68 -0.69 1.40
CA GLY A 132 -6.90 -0.66 0.16
C GLY A 132 -5.95 -1.84 0.06
N SER A 133 -4.65 -1.55 -0.01
CA SER A 133 -3.59 -2.56 0.04
C SER A 133 -3.29 -3.11 1.45
N ALA A 134 -4.04 -2.67 2.46
CA ALA A 134 -4.04 -3.15 3.84
C ALA A 134 -2.69 -3.02 4.57
N LEU A 135 -1.84 -2.09 4.13
CA LEU A 135 -0.46 -2.00 4.62
C LEU A 135 -0.35 -1.81 6.16
N PRO A 136 -1.11 -0.87 6.81
CA PRO A 136 -1.16 -0.76 8.26
C PRO A 136 -1.66 -2.00 8.99
N GLY A 137 -2.77 -2.60 8.54
CA GLY A 137 -3.30 -3.78 9.20
C GLY A 137 -2.42 -5.01 9.02
N VAL A 138 -1.79 -5.19 7.85
CA VAL A 138 -0.77 -6.23 7.64
C VAL A 138 0.42 -6.02 8.58
N TYR A 139 0.86 -4.78 8.81
CA TYR A 139 1.90 -4.50 9.80
C TYR A 139 1.46 -4.96 11.20
N CYS A 140 0.25 -4.62 11.64
CA CYS A 140 -0.30 -5.07 12.91
C CYS A 140 -0.39 -6.60 13.03
N LEU A 141 -0.74 -7.32 11.95
CA LEU A 141 -0.72 -8.79 11.92
C LEU A 141 0.68 -9.34 12.22
N THR A 142 1.74 -8.75 11.66
CA THR A 142 3.13 -9.17 11.95
C THR A 142 3.53 -8.97 13.42
N ARG A 143 2.78 -8.15 14.17
CA ARG A 143 2.96 -7.86 15.60
C ARG A 143 2.06 -8.72 16.50
N GLY A 144 1.30 -9.67 15.95
CA GLY A 144 0.45 -10.59 16.70
C GLY A 144 -0.96 -10.07 17.00
N ALA A 145 -1.43 -9.05 16.27
CA ALA A 145 -2.82 -8.61 16.33
C ALA A 145 -3.74 -9.55 15.53
N ASN A 146 -5.03 -9.52 15.86
CA ASN A 146 -6.12 -10.06 15.05
C ASN A 146 -6.74 -8.89 14.28
N VAL A 147 -6.65 -8.88 12.95
CA VAL A 147 -7.05 -7.74 12.13
C VAL A 147 -8.17 -8.10 11.18
N ASP A 148 -9.26 -7.33 11.25
CA ASP A 148 -10.34 -7.36 10.28
C ASP A 148 -10.11 -6.25 9.24
N PHE A 149 -10.29 -6.59 7.96
CA PHE A 149 -10.10 -5.67 6.85
C PHE A 149 -11.44 -5.39 6.17
N GLN A 150 -11.75 -4.11 6.01
CA GLN A 150 -12.91 -3.67 5.26
C GLN A 150 -12.46 -2.71 4.17
N ASP A 151 -12.88 -2.99 2.94
CA ASP A 151 -12.78 -2.04 1.85
C ASP A 151 -14.13 -1.84 1.19
N TYR A 152 -14.26 -0.73 0.48
CA TYR A 152 -15.41 -0.47 -0.35
C TYR A 152 -15.37 -1.36 -1.59
N PHE A 153 -16.45 -2.11 -1.79
CA PHE A 153 -16.69 -2.85 -3.03
C PHE A 153 -17.97 -2.31 -3.66
N TYR A 154 -17.85 -1.76 -4.87
CA TYR A 154 -19.01 -1.38 -5.66
C TYR A 154 -19.56 -2.63 -6.38
N PRO A 155 -20.82 -3.02 -6.16
CA PRO A 155 -21.44 -4.18 -6.80
C PRO A 155 -21.74 -4.01 -8.29
#